data_AF-A0A6A4GY70-F1
#
_entry.id   AF-A0A6A4GY70-F1
#
_cell.length_a   1.000
_cell.length_b   1.000
_cell.length_c   1.000
_cell.angle_alpha   90.00
_cell.angle_beta   90.00
_cell.angle_gamma   90.00
#
_symmetry.space_group_name_H-M   'P 1'
#
loop_
_entity.id
_entity.type
_entity.pdbx_description
1 polymer ?
#
loop_
_entity_poly.entity_id
_entity_poly.type
_entity_poly.pdbx_seq_one_letter_code
_entity_poly.pdbx_strand_id
1 'polypeptide(L)' 'MKAEFKIVATLRSLSGFGWDDVRKMVTATDEVWDSYLEGHPKARPFRKSPFHHYDEIAAL' A
#
# COMPACT_ATOMS: atom_id res chain seq x y z
N MET A 1 -2.03 -9.27 -9.70
CA MET A 1 -2.39 -8.20 -10.67
C MET A 1 -3.60 -7.37 -10.23
N LYS A 2 -4.88 -7.70 -10.50
CA LYS A 2 -6.02 -6.81 -10.11
C LYS A 2 -6.24 -6.64 -8.61
N ALA A 3 -5.96 -7.67 -7.80
CA ALA A 3 -6.19 -7.63 -6.35
C ALA A 3 -5.20 -6.73 -5.60
N GLU A 4 -3.93 -6.76 -6.00
CA GLU A 4 -2.86 -5.95 -5.39
C GLU A 4 -3.03 -4.46 -5.69
N PHE A 5 -3.40 -4.12 -6.93
CA PHE A 5 -3.72 -2.73 -7.29
C PHE A 5 -4.88 -2.19 -6.45
N LYS A 6 -5.94 -3.00 -6.25
CA LYS A 6 -7.06 -2.61 -5.39
C LYS A 6 -6.62 -2.37 -3.95
N ILE A 7 -5.68 -3.16 -3.43
CA ILE A 7 -5.16 -2.97 -2.07
C ILE A 7 -4.39 -1.65 -1.98
N VAL A 8 -3.48 -1.36 -2.91
CA VAL A 8 -2.74 -0.08 -2.93
C VAL A 8 -3.67 1.10 -3.11
N ALA A 9 -4.64 1.02 -4.03
CA ALA A 9 -5.63 2.06 -4.25
C ALA A 9 -6.49 2.30 -2.99
N THR A 10 -6.88 1.22 -2.30
CA THR A 10 -7.61 1.32 -1.03
C THR A 10 -6.76 1.98 0.03
N LEU A 11 -5.52 1.52 0.23
CA LEU A 11 -4.59 2.10 1.19
C LEU A 11 -4.38 3.60 0.93
N ARG A 12 -4.15 3.99 -0.32
CA ARG A 12 -3.99 5.41 -0.71
C ARG A 12 -5.25 6.25 -0.51
N SER A 13 -6.44 5.65 -0.42
CA SER A 13 -7.70 6.35 -0.13
C SER A 13 -8.00 6.48 1.37
N LEU A 14 -7.24 5.80 2.23
CA LEU A 14 -7.42 5.87 3.68
C LEU A 14 -6.68 7.08 4.27
N SER A 15 -7.29 7.69 5.27
CA SER A 15 -6.64 8.76 6.04
C SER A 15 -5.38 8.25 6.74
N GLY A 16 -4.30 9.03 6.69
CA GLY A 16 -3.01 8.68 7.29
C GLY A 16 -2.09 7.84 6.39
N PHE A 17 -2.59 7.38 5.25
CA PHE A 17 -1.79 6.71 4.22
C PHE A 17 -1.47 7.66 3.07
N GLY A 18 -0.27 7.50 2.52
CA GLY A 18 0.27 8.24 1.39
C GLY A 18 0.98 7.32 0.41
N TRP A 19 1.70 7.93 -0.53
CA TRP A 19 2.42 7.24 -1.58
C TRP A 19 3.79 7.88 -1.79
N ASP A 20 4.84 7.07 -1.73
CA ASP A 20 6.19 7.44 -2.15
C ASP A 20 6.34 7.04 -3.62
N ASP A 21 6.33 8.03 -4.52
CA ASP A 21 6.44 7.78 -5.96
C ASP A 21 7.86 7.33 -6.37
N VAL A 22 8.88 7.68 -5.59
CA VAL A 22 10.27 7.28 -5.87
C VAL A 22 10.47 5.81 -5.53
N ARG A 23 9.99 5.39 -4.36
CA ARG A 23 10.06 4.00 -3.91
C ARG A 23 8.91 3.13 -4.41
N LYS A 24 7.91 3.73 -5.07
CA LYS A 24 6.66 3.08 -5.50
C LYS A 24 6.03 2.28 -4.36
N MET A 25 5.83 2.90 -3.21
CA MET A 25 5.29 2.21 -2.03
C MET A 25 4.32 3.06 -1.22
N VAL A 26 3.45 2.39 -0.46
CA VAL A 26 2.54 3.03 0.47
C VAL A 26 3.31 3.51 1.70
N THR A 27 3.09 4.76 2.09
CA THR A 27 3.70 5.37 3.29
C THR A 27 2.65 5.66 4.34
N ALA A 28 2.94 5.40 5.60
CA ALA A 28 2.13 5.84 6.75
C ALA A 28 3.01 5.79 8.00
N THR A 29 2.55 6.39 9.10
CA THR A 29 3.25 6.25 10.39
C THR A 29 3.10 4.82 10.93
N ASP A 30 3.95 4.46 11.89
CA ASP A 30 3.89 3.13 12.50
C ASP A 30 2.55 2.89 13.20
N GLU A 31 1.97 3.91 13.84
CA GLU A 31 0.66 3.83 14.50
C GLU A 31 -0.48 3.56 13.52
N VAL A 32 -0.47 4.24 12.36
CA VAL A 32 -1.46 4.03 11.30
C VAL A 32 -1.35 2.63 10.70
N TRP A 33 -0.11 2.17 10.46
CA TRP A 33 0.12 0.80 10.00
C TRP A 33 -0.33 -0.23 11.03
N ASP A 34 0.03 -0.07 12.29
CA ASP A 34 -0.29 -1.04 13.33
C ASP A 34 -1.81 -1.16 13.53
N SER A 35 -2.53 -0.03 13.59
CA SER A 35 -3.99 -0.02 13.64
C SER A 35 -4.65 -0.68 12.41
N TYR A 36 -4.13 -0.43 11.20
CA TYR A 36 -4.68 -1.05 10.00
C TYR A 36 -4.41 -2.57 9.95
N LEU A 37 -3.22 -3.00 10.38
CA LEU A 37 -2.79 -4.40 10.36
C LEU A 37 -3.48 -5.28 11.40
N GLU A 38 -4.05 -4.70 12.46
CA GLU A 38 -4.94 -5.41 13.39
C GLU A 38 -6.15 -6.02 12.67
N GLY A 39 -6.78 -5.26 11.77
CA GLY A 39 -7.89 -5.74 10.94
C GLY A 39 -7.46 -6.43 9.64
N HIS A 40 -6.24 -6.13 9.15
CA HIS A 40 -5.77 -6.55 7.83
C HIS A 40 -4.35 -7.12 7.86
N PRO A 41 -4.11 -8.25 8.57
CA PRO A 41 -2.77 -8.81 8.72
C PRO A 41 -2.12 -9.21 7.40
N LYS A 42 -2.91 -9.48 6.36
CA LYS A 42 -2.43 -9.78 4.99
C LYS A 42 -1.76 -8.59 4.31
N ALA A 43 -1.94 -7.37 4.81
CA ALA A 43 -1.31 -6.17 4.27
C ALA A 43 0.11 -5.91 4.79
N ARG A 44 0.61 -6.74 5.74
CA ARG A 44 1.97 -6.63 6.30
C ARG A 44 3.08 -6.48 5.25
N PRO A 45 3.08 -7.23 4.13
CA PRO A 45 4.12 -7.09 3.11
C PRO A 45 4.19 -5.68 2.51
N PHE A 46 3.07 -4.98 2.42
CA PHE A 46 2.96 -3.66 1.78
C PHE A 46 3.52 -2.51 2.62
N ARG A 47 3.84 -2.76 3.90
CA ARG A 47 4.52 -1.80 4.78
C ARG A 47 6.01 -1.66 4.45
N LYS A 48 6.66 -2.74 4.01
CA LYS A 48 8.12 -2.81 3.82
C LYS A 48 8.55 -3.16 2.41
N SER A 49 7.63 -3.62 1.56
CA SER A 49 7.93 -4.00 0.19
C SER A 49 7.53 -2.88 -0.77
N PRO A 50 8.48 -2.39 -1.59
CA PRO A 50 8.15 -1.59 -2.76
C PRO A 50 7.22 -2.36 -3.70
N PHE A 51 6.27 -1.66 -4.33
CA PHE A 51 5.48 -2.18 -5.43
C PHE A 51 6.14 -1.85 -6.76
N HIS A 52 7.22 -2.56 -7.08
CA HIS A 52 7.94 -2.35 -8.34
C HIS A 52 7.06 -2.59 -9.59
N HIS A 53 6.02 -3.42 -9.50
CA HIS A 53 5.06 -3.66 -10.59
C HIS A 53 3.84 -2.73 -10.58
N TYR A 54 3.79 -1.70 -9.72
CA TYR A 54 2.62 -0.81 -9.66
C TYR A 54 2.37 -0.10 -11.00
N ASP A 55 3.43 0.42 -11.62
CA ASP A 55 3.33 1.17 -12.88
C ASP A 55 2.93 0.25 -14.06
N GLU A 56 3.41 -0.99 -14.08
CA GLU A 56 3.02 -2.00 -15.08
C GLU A 56 1.56 -2.43 -14.94
N ILE A 57 1.04 -2.48 -13.71
CA ILE A 57 -0.34 -2.86 -13.41
C ILE A 57 -1.31 -1.67 -13.59
N ALA A 58 -0.85 -0.43 -13.37
CA ALA A 58 -1.65 0.78 -13.58
C ALA A 58 -1.83 1.13 -15.08
N ALA A 59 -0.94 0.65 -15.94
CA ALA A 59 -0.97 0.86 -17.38
C ALA A 59 -1.81 -0.19 -18.16
N LEU A 60 -2.42 -1.16 -17.46
CA LEU A 60 -3.31 -2.22 -18.00
C LEU A 60 -4.78 -1.95 -17.69
#